data_AF-A0A0J7N7A9-F1
#
_entry.id   AF-A0A0J7N7A9-F1
#
_cell.length_a   1.000
_cell.length_b   1.000
_cell.length_c   1.000
_cell.angle_alpha   90.00
_cell.angle_beta   90.00
_cell.angle_gamma   90.00
#
_symmetry.space_group_name_H-M   'P 1'
#
loop_
_entity.id
_entity.type
_entity.pdbx_description
1 polymer ?
#
loop_
_entity_poly.entity_id
_entity_poly.type
_entity_poly.pdbx_seq_one_letter_code
_entity_poly.pdbx_strand_id
1 'polypeptide(L)'
;MAGVKNKVKGFWKEIRVWDVVVMVETWMDGKSWERMKRRLPKGYRWEKQLAKRRSKKGRPMGGMLVGVREDLTDITVKEIEEREEGVMVVNVRVGEENWRIVGVYINGDMEGKLEVMKEWLEGQEENVWTVIGGGL
;
A
#
# COMPACT_ATOMS: atom_id res chain seq x y z
N MET A 1 -15.35 -14.12 6.76
CA MET A 1 -15.15 -12.96 5.85
C MET A 1 -13.69 -12.54 5.94
N ALA A 2 -12.92 -12.68 4.86
CA ALA A 2 -11.57 -12.17 4.77
C ALA A 2 -11.61 -10.68 4.36
N GLY A 3 -10.72 -9.86 4.93
CA GLY A 3 -10.64 -8.43 4.68
C GLY A 3 -10.17 -7.66 5.92
N VAL A 4 -9.42 -6.57 5.72
CA VAL A 4 -8.80 -5.76 6.79
C VAL A 4 -9.82 -5.32 7.87
N LYS A 5 -11.10 -5.19 7.49
CA LYS A 5 -12.21 -4.83 8.38
C LYS A 5 -12.36 -5.75 9.60
N ASN A 6 -12.00 -7.04 9.48
CA ASN A 6 -12.14 -8.05 10.54
C ASN A 6 -10.89 -8.22 11.40
N LYS A 7 -9.84 -7.43 11.19
CA LYS A 7 -8.64 -7.49 12.03
C LYS A 7 -8.94 -6.90 13.42
N VAL A 8 -8.72 -7.72 14.45
CA VAL A 8 -8.89 -7.38 15.88
C VAL A 8 -7.88 -6.34 16.34
N LYS A 9 -8.12 -5.68 17.49
CA LYS A 9 -7.22 -4.64 18.04
C LYS A 9 -5.76 -5.09 18.16
N GLY A 10 -5.50 -6.39 18.39
CA GLY A 10 -4.14 -6.95 18.49
C GLY A 10 -3.31 -6.76 17.22
N PHE A 11 -3.90 -7.03 16.05
CA PHE A 11 -3.22 -6.87 14.75
C PHE A 11 -2.66 -5.45 14.55
N TRP A 12 -3.44 -4.42 14.90
CA TRP A 12 -3.01 -3.02 14.76
C TRP A 12 -1.95 -2.60 15.79
N LYS A 13 -1.78 -3.36 16.88
CA LYS A 13 -0.66 -3.16 17.80
C LYS A 13 0.63 -3.76 17.22
N GLU A 14 0.54 -4.95 16.63
CA GLU A 14 1.68 -5.60 15.98
C GLU A 14 2.21 -4.78 14.80
N ILE A 15 1.34 -4.07 14.08
CA ILE A 15 1.75 -3.21 12.96
C ILE A 15 2.70 -2.08 13.38
N ARG A 16 2.64 -1.62 14.63
CA ARG A 16 3.40 -0.46 15.11
C ARG A 16 4.92 -0.66 15.15
N VAL A 17 5.38 -1.90 14.97
CA VAL A 17 6.82 -2.21 14.91
C VAL A 17 7.40 -2.00 13.52
N TRP A 18 6.56 -1.85 12.48
CA TRP A 18 6.98 -1.76 11.09
C TRP A 18 7.06 -0.32 10.60
N ASP A 19 8.10 0.00 9.86
CA ASP A 19 8.33 1.34 9.33
C ASP A 19 7.46 1.66 8.10
N VAL A 20 7.28 0.68 7.23
CA VAL A 20 6.37 0.76 6.08
C VAL A 20 5.50 -0.48 6.04
N VAL A 21 4.21 -0.29 5.81
CA VAL A 21 3.20 -1.34 5.78
C VAL A 21 2.43 -1.21 4.48
N VAL A 22 2.45 -2.27 3.68
CA VAL A 22 1.65 -2.36 2.45
C VAL A 22 0.64 -3.49 2.61
N MET A 23 -0.64 -3.18 2.47
CA MET A 23 -1.73 -4.14 2.48
C MET A 23 -2.45 -4.13 1.13
N VAL A 24 -2.53 -5.29 0.51
CA VAL A 24 -3.30 -5.52 -0.71
C VAL A 24 -4.64 -6.17 -0.40
N GLU A 25 -5.55 -6.19 -1.36
CA GLU A 25 -6.90 -6.78 -1.22
C GLU A 25 -7.63 -6.35 0.07
N THR A 26 -7.74 -5.04 0.29
CA THR A 26 -8.39 -4.53 1.49
C THR A 26 -9.92 -4.55 1.39
N TRP A 27 -10.47 -4.70 0.18
CA TRP A 27 -11.90 -4.67 -0.14
C TRP A 27 -12.57 -3.39 0.42
N MET A 28 -11.80 -2.31 0.47
CA MET A 28 -12.16 -1.09 1.17
C MET A 28 -12.80 -0.07 0.24
N ASP A 29 -14.09 0.20 0.43
CA ASP A 29 -14.79 1.29 -0.24
C ASP A 29 -14.75 2.59 0.62
N GLY A 30 -15.19 3.71 0.05
CA GLY A 30 -15.14 5.01 0.73
C GLY A 30 -15.88 5.04 2.07
N LYS A 31 -17.04 4.36 2.17
CA LYS A 31 -17.79 4.25 3.43
C LYS A 31 -17.02 3.46 4.50
N SER A 32 -16.32 2.40 4.08
CA SER A 32 -15.51 1.58 4.98
C SER A 32 -14.25 2.31 5.43
N TRP A 33 -13.64 3.11 4.54
CA TRP A 33 -12.49 3.95 4.87
C TRP A 33 -12.79 4.93 6.00
N GLU A 34 -13.91 5.64 5.93
CA GLU A 34 -14.32 6.63 6.94
C GLU A 34 -14.43 6.02 8.34
N ARG A 35 -14.80 4.75 8.44
CA ARG A 35 -14.83 4.00 9.70
C ARG A 35 -13.44 3.50 10.10
N MET A 36 -12.64 3.05 9.13
CA MET A 36 -11.32 2.48 9.36
C MET A 36 -10.30 3.52 9.82
N LYS A 37 -10.29 4.71 9.24
CA LYS A 37 -9.28 5.74 9.54
C LYS A 37 -9.15 6.07 11.04
N ARG A 38 -10.24 5.92 11.79
CA ARG A 38 -10.28 6.12 13.26
C ARG A 38 -9.60 5.01 14.06
N ARG A 39 -9.39 3.83 13.45
CA ARG A 39 -8.78 2.64 14.07
C ARG A 39 -7.31 2.46 13.70
N LEU A 40 -6.85 3.17 12.66
CA LEU A 40 -5.47 3.06 12.21
C LEU A 40 -4.51 3.58 13.30
N PRO A 41 -3.33 2.96 13.45
CA PRO A 41 -2.29 3.46 14.31
C PRO A 41 -1.97 4.94 14.02
N LYS A 42 -1.90 5.74 15.09
CA LYS A 42 -1.33 7.09 15.04
C LYS A 42 0.19 6.99 14.84
N GLY A 43 0.81 8.08 14.39
CA GLY A 43 2.25 8.11 14.09
C GLY A 43 2.59 7.55 12.71
N TYR A 44 1.57 7.28 11.89
CA TYR A 44 1.71 6.83 10.52
C TYR A 44 0.93 7.76 9.59
N ARG A 45 1.50 8.05 8.42
CA ARG A 45 0.78 8.56 7.26
C ARG A 45 0.17 7.39 6.51
N TRP A 46 -1.15 7.38 6.45
CA TRP A 46 -1.92 6.34 5.78
C TRP A 46 -2.50 6.85 4.46
N GLU A 47 -2.19 6.15 3.38
CA GLU A 47 -2.75 6.37 2.05
C GLU A 47 -3.41 5.10 1.54
N LYS A 48 -4.32 5.24 0.58
CA LYS A 48 -5.13 4.11 0.10
C LYS A 48 -5.42 4.21 -1.38
N GLN A 49 -5.63 3.05 -1.98
CA GLN A 49 -6.40 2.89 -3.20
C GLN A 49 -7.73 2.23 -2.84
N LEU A 50 -8.86 2.87 -3.16
CA LEU A 50 -10.16 2.31 -2.83
C LEU A 50 -10.52 1.15 -3.78
N ALA A 51 -11.16 0.12 -3.23
CA ALA A 51 -11.72 -0.97 -4.01
C ALA A 51 -12.82 -0.47 -4.94
N LYS A 52 -12.75 -0.84 -6.22
CA LYS A 52 -13.73 -0.46 -7.23
C LYS A 52 -14.79 -1.54 -7.42
N ARG A 53 -15.97 -1.14 -7.92
CA ARG A 53 -17.04 -2.07 -8.30
C ARG A 53 -17.16 -2.10 -9.81
N ARG A 54 -17.19 -3.29 -10.40
CA ARG A 54 -17.51 -3.47 -11.83
C ARG A 54 -18.99 -3.27 -12.15
N SER A 55 -19.89 -3.34 -11.16
CA SER A 55 -21.33 -3.06 -11.34
C SER A 55 -21.98 -2.52 -10.05
N LYS A 56 -23.13 -1.83 -10.17
CA LYS A 56 -23.85 -1.26 -9.00
C LYS A 56 -24.17 -2.30 -7.91
N LYS A 57 -24.49 -3.54 -8.30
CA LYS A 57 -24.77 -4.67 -7.40
C LYS A 57 -23.56 -5.56 -7.10
N GLY A 58 -22.42 -5.33 -7.76
CA GLY A 58 -21.21 -6.13 -7.58
C GLY A 58 -20.51 -5.87 -6.24
N ARG A 59 -19.73 -6.84 -5.78
CA ARG A 59 -18.82 -6.66 -4.64
C ARG A 59 -17.70 -5.69 -5.04
N PRO A 60 -17.25 -4.79 -4.13
CA PRO A 60 -15.97 -4.10 -4.33
C PRO A 60 -14.88 -5.13 -4.56
N MET A 61 -13.89 -4.87 -5.41
CA MET A 61 -12.75 -5.74 -5.64
C MET A 61 -11.46 -4.94 -5.52
N GLY A 62 -10.39 -5.59 -5.04
CA GLY A 62 -9.09 -4.99 -4.82
C GLY A 62 -9.05 -4.00 -3.65
N GLY A 63 -8.38 -2.88 -3.90
CA GLY A 63 -8.10 -1.84 -2.91
C GLY A 63 -6.84 -2.13 -2.10
N MET A 64 -6.05 -1.10 -1.84
CA MET A 64 -4.77 -1.17 -1.15
C MET A 64 -4.72 -0.14 -0.02
N LEU A 65 -3.90 -0.40 0.98
CA LEU A 65 -3.64 0.51 2.09
C LEU A 65 -2.14 0.51 2.36
N VAL A 66 -1.55 1.70 2.36
CA VAL A 66 -0.17 1.93 2.74
C VAL A 66 -0.14 2.73 4.02
N GLY A 67 0.72 2.34 4.96
CA GLY A 67 1.08 3.15 6.12
C GLY A 67 2.58 3.34 6.18
N VAL A 68 3.04 4.58 6.23
CA VAL A 68 4.45 4.91 6.51
C VAL A 68 4.53 5.55 7.88
N ARG A 69 5.43 5.04 8.71
CA ARG A 69 5.69 5.55 10.06
C ARG A 69 6.40 6.90 9.97
N GLU A 70 5.86 7.92 10.61
CA GLU A 70 6.36 9.31 10.61
C GLU A 70 6.69 9.82 12.02
N ASP A 71 6.42 9.04 13.07
CA ASP A 71 6.78 9.42 14.45
C ASP A 71 8.27 9.18 14.77
N LEU A 72 9.02 8.55 13.87
CA LEU A 72 10.48 8.40 13.94
C LEU A 72 11.16 9.44 13.06
N THR A 73 12.24 10.04 13.55
CA THR A 73 13.01 11.08 12.84
C THR A 73 13.75 10.56 11.62
N ASP A 74 14.03 9.26 11.58
CA ASP A 74 14.93 8.67 10.58
C ASP A 74 14.20 8.32 9.28
N ILE A 75 12.87 8.45 9.23
CA ILE A 75 12.04 8.14 8.06
C ILE A 75 11.35 9.40 7.57
N THR A 76 11.58 9.76 6.32
CA THR A 76 10.89 10.88 5.66
C THR A 76 10.10 10.37 4.47
N VAL A 77 8.79 10.58 4.48
CA VAL A 77 7.94 10.33 3.30
C VAL A 77 8.23 11.39 2.25
N LYS A 78 8.74 10.98 1.09
CA LYS A 78 8.88 11.88 -0.06
C LYS A 78 7.59 11.92 -0.86
N GLU A 79 7.05 10.75 -1.19
CA GLU A 79 5.88 10.61 -2.06
C GLU A 79 5.16 9.29 -1.82
N ILE A 80 3.84 9.30 -1.95
CA ILE A 80 3.01 8.10 -2.04
C ILE A 80 2.09 8.29 -3.23
N GLU A 81 2.24 7.44 -4.25
CA GLU A 81 1.57 7.55 -5.54
C GLU A 81 0.62 6.37 -5.78
N GLU A 82 -0.61 6.67 -6.19
CA GLU A 82 -1.53 5.69 -6.80
C GLU A 82 -1.31 5.70 -8.32
N ARG A 83 -0.41 4.84 -8.82
CA ARG A 83 -0.04 4.80 -10.25
C ARG A 83 -1.19 4.30 -11.12
N GLU A 84 -1.65 3.09 -10.83
CA GLU A 84 -2.71 2.40 -11.55
C GLU A 84 -3.46 1.45 -10.62
N GLU A 85 -4.59 0.90 -11.07
CA GLU A 85 -5.37 -0.04 -10.24
C GLU A 85 -4.53 -1.26 -9.88
N GLY A 86 -4.33 -1.49 -8.59
CA GLY A 86 -3.49 -2.55 -8.08
C GLY A 86 -2.01 -2.20 -7.98
N VAL A 87 -1.60 -0.93 -8.17
CA VAL A 87 -0.22 -0.51 -7.91
C VAL A 87 -0.18 0.75 -7.05
N MET A 88 0.54 0.67 -5.93
CA MET A 88 0.92 1.82 -5.11
C MET A 88 2.43 1.89 -5.01
N VAL A 89 2.99 3.11 -5.14
CA VAL A 89 4.42 3.38 -5.01
C VAL A 89 4.64 4.28 -3.82
N VAL A 90 5.61 3.95 -2.99
CA VAL A 90 5.96 4.68 -1.76
C VAL A 90 7.43 5.02 -1.84
N ASN A 91 7.75 6.31 -1.98
CA ASN A 91 9.11 6.81 -1.96
C ASN A 91 9.40 7.40 -0.58
N VAL A 92 10.35 6.82 0.12
CA VAL A 92 10.79 7.26 1.45
C VAL A 92 12.30 7.46 1.47
N ARG A 93 12.77 8.28 2.41
CA ARG A 93 14.18 8.32 2.80
C ARG A 93 14.31 7.71 4.18
N VAL A 94 15.25 6.80 4.36
CA VAL A 94 15.60 6.20 5.66
C VAL A 94 17.05 6.54 5.94
N GLY A 95 17.30 7.43 6.91
CA GLY A 95 18.62 8.04 7.11
C GLY A 95 19.10 8.77 5.85
N GLU A 96 20.20 8.32 5.25
CA GLU A 96 20.77 8.88 4.02
C GLU A 96 20.30 8.13 2.75
N GLU A 97 19.63 7.00 2.90
CA GLU A 97 19.24 6.13 1.80
C GLU A 97 17.85 6.45 1.25
N ASN A 98 17.69 6.35 -0.06
CA ASN A 98 16.38 6.50 -0.70
C ASN A 98 15.81 5.11 -1.00
N TRP A 99 14.55 4.90 -0.63
CA TRP A 99 13.85 3.64 -0.78
C TRP A 99 12.58 3.85 -1.58
N ARG A 100 12.34 2.95 -2.53
CA ARG A 100 11.13 2.85 -3.34
C ARG A 100 10.44 1.53 -2.99
N ILE A 101 9.23 1.60 -2.46
CA ILE A 101 8.45 0.43 -2.10
C ILE A 101 7.23 0.38 -3.01
N VAL A 102 7.12 -0.70 -3.77
CA VAL A 102 6.06 -0.92 -4.75
C VAL A 102 5.14 -2.03 -4.25
N GLY A 103 3.90 -1.68 -3.94
CA GLY A 103 2.84 -2.63 -3.67
C GLY A 103 2.11 -3.01 -4.96
N VAL A 104 1.99 -4.31 -5.24
CA VAL A 104 1.34 -4.81 -6.45
C VAL A 104 0.21 -5.79 -6.10
N TYR A 105 -0.94 -5.62 -6.72
CA TYR A 105 -2.07 -6.53 -6.68
C TYR A 105 -2.48 -6.90 -8.09
N ILE A 106 -2.48 -8.20 -8.40
CA ILE A 106 -2.78 -8.73 -9.73
C ILE A 106 -4.24 -9.20 -9.75
N ASN A 107 -5.12 -8.46 -10.41
CA ASN A 107 -6.54 -8.82 -10.56
C ASN A 107 -6.84 -9.40 -11.95
N GLY A 108 -6.18 -10.51 -12.29
CA GLY A 108 -6.34 -11.21 -13.56
C GLY A 108 -5.63 -10.57 -14.77
N ASP A 109 -5.11 -9.35 -14.62
CA ASP A 109 -4.21 -8.70 -15.59
C ASP A 109 -2.76 -8.86 -15.13
N MET A 110 -2.17 -10.02 -15.42
CA MET A 110 -0.80 -10.36 -15.01
C MET A 110 0.24 -9.69 -15.91
N GLU A 111 -0.06 -9.53 -17.19
CA GLU A 111 0.89 -9.04 -18.19
C GLU A 111 1.19 -7.56 -17.99
N GLY A 112 0.16 -6.72 -17.82
CA GLY A 112 0.36 -5.30 -17.51
C GLY A 112 1.11 -5.09 -16.20
N LYS A 113 0.86 -5.90 -15.17
CA LYS A 113 1.58 -5.83 -13.89
C LYS A 113 3.03 -6.26 -14.00
N LEU A 114 3.33 -7.25 -14.84
CA LEU A 114 4.70 -7.65 -15.14
C LEU A 114 5.45 -6.56 -15.92
N GLU A 115 4.79 -5.85 -16.82
CA GLU A 115 5.39 -4.73 -17.56
C GLU A 115 5.78 -3.59 -16.61
N VAL A 116 4.88 -3.19 -15.71
CA VAL A 116 5.20 -2.18 -14.68
C VAL A 116 6.37 -2.64 -13.81
N MET A 117 6.42 -3.90 -13.39
CA MET A 117 7.56 -4.41 -12.62
C MET A 117 8.87 -4.39 -13.41
N LYS A 118 8.84 -4.65 -14.73
CA LYS A 118 10.03 -4.59 -15.60
C LYS A 118 10.58 -3.18 -15.73
N GLU A 119 9.73 -2.16 -15.87
CA GLU A 119 10.18 -0.75 -15.93
C GLU A 119 11.08 -0.39 -14.73
N TRP A 120 10.74 -0.87 -13.53
CA TRP A 120 11.52 -0.61 -12.32
C TRP A 120 12.79 -1.46 -12.20
N LEU A 121 12.81 -2.66 -12.80
CA LEU A 121 14.00 -3.50 -12.86
C LEU A 121 15.03 -2.95 -13.86
N GLU A 122 14.55 -2.37 -14.97
CA GLU A 122 15.38 -1.85 -16.05
C GLU A 122 15.81 -0.40 -15.81
N GLY A 123 14.97 0.40 -15.16
CA GLY A 123 15.22 1.81 -14.85
C GLY A 123 15.90 2.07 -13.51
N GLN A 124 16.92 1.27 -13.14
CA GLN A 124 17.60 1.43 -11.85
C GLN A 124 18.21 2.84 -11.72
N GLU A 125 17.56 3.68 -10.91
CA GLU A 125 18.13 4.95 -10.47
C GLU A 125 19.29 4.67 -9.51
N GLU A 126 20.45 5.28 -9.78
CA GLU A 126 21.60 5.19 -8.88
C GLU A 126 21.20 5.65 -7.47
N ASN A 127 21.51 4.84 -6.45
CA ASN A 127 21.26 5.12 -5.03
C ASN A 127 19.78 5.11 -4.59
N VAL A 128 18.93 4.32 -5.26
CA VAL A 128 17.57 4.01 -4.80
C VAL A 128 17.38 2.50 -4.64
N TRP A 129 17.11 2.06 -3.41
CA TRP A 129 16.75 0.66 -3.13
C TRP A 129 15.27 0.43 -3.47
N THR A 130 14.96 -0.62 -4.24
CA THR A 130 13.58 -0.95 -4.62
C THR A 130 13.11 -2.26 -3.98
N VAL A 131 11.96 -2.24 -3.31
CA VAL A 131 11.28 -3.42 -2.74
C VAL A 131 9.92 -3.57 -3.41
N ILE A 132 9.65 -4.74 -3.98
CA ILE A 132 8.36 -5.05 -4.60
C ILE A 132 7.68 -6.15 -3.79
N GLY A 133 6.45 -5.88 -3.33
CA GLY A 133 5.63 -6.84 -2.57
C GLY A 133 4.23 -6.91 -3.16
N GLY A 134 3.63 -8.11 -3.17
CA GLY A 134 2.30 -8.26 -3.76
C GLY A 134 1.50 -9.48 -3.33
N GLY A 135 0.24 -9.49 -3.77
CA GLY A 135 -0.69 -10.61 -3.65
C GLY A 135 -1.19 -11.02 -5.03
N LEU A 136 -1.21 -12.34 -5.26
CA LEU A 136 -1.72 -12.99 -6.48
C LEU A 136 -3.21 -13.31 -6.35
#